data_AF-A0A0G0PGC9-F1
#
_entry.id   AF-A0A0G0PGC9-F1
#
_cell.length_a   1.000
_cell.length_b   1.000
_cell.length_c   1.000
_cell.angle_alpha   90.00
_cell.angle_beta   90.00
_cell.angle_gamma   90.00
#
_symmetry.space_group_name_H-M   'P 1'
#
loop_
_entity.id
_entity.type
_entity.pdbx_description
1 polymer ?
#
loop_
_entity_poly.entity_id
_entity_poly.type
_entity_poly.pdbx_seq_one_letter_code
_entity_poly.pdbx_strand_id
1 'polypeptide(L)'
;MKQDTIQKRNWYAIHTYSGYENAVARNLKQRIESLGMEDKIFDVIVPTEKKIKIKAGKRVEEEDKVYPGYVLVDMVVDDDSWYVVRNTPRVTGFVGSGV
;
A
#
# COMPACT_ATOMS: atom_id res chain seq x y z
N MET A 1 -22.25 -18.02 21.75
CA MET A 1 -22.18 -17.03 20.65
C MET A 1 -21.40 -15.82 21.12
N LYS A 2 -20.08 -15.85 20.96
CA LYS A 2 -19.21 -14.66 20.94
C LYS A 2 -18.17 -15.02 19.89
N GLN A 3 -18.33 -14.46 18.68
CA GLN A 3 -17.23 -14.48 17.73
C GLN A 3 -16.22 -13.49 18.31
N ASP A 4 -15.17 -14.01 18.93
CA ASP A 4 -13.95 -13.25 19.12
C ASP A 4 -13.44 -12.92 17.72
N THR A 5 -13.88 -11.79 17.19
CA THR A 5 -13.37 -11.21 15.96
C THR A 5 -11.95 -10.78 16.28
N ILE A 6 -11.01 -11.72 16.22
CA ILE A 6 -9.59 -11.42 16.22
C ILE A 6 -9.43 -10.40 15.09
N GLN A 7 -9.06 -9.17 15.44
CA GLN A 7 -8.63 -8.14 14.50
C GLN A 7 -7.41 -8.69 13.77
N LYS A 8 -7.65 -9.50 12.74
CA LYS A 8 -6.60 -10.22 12.03
C LYS A 8 -5.94 -9.24 11.09
N ARG A 9 -4.67 -8.98 11.38
CA ARG A 9 -3.71 -8.39 10.46
C ARG A 9 -3.71 -9.21 9.18
N ASN A 10 -4.08 -8.59 8.07
CA ASN A 10 -4.13 -9.20 6.75
C ASN A 10 -3.49 -8.26 5.72
N TRP A 11 -3.02 -8.85 4.64
CA TRP A 11 -2.54 -8.10 3.48
C TRP A 11 -3.70 -7.72 2.57
N TYR A 12 -3.80 -6.43 2.28
CA TYR A 12 -4.78 -5.87 1.36
C TYR A 12 -4.09 -5.22 0.18
N ALA A 13 -4.67 -5.37 -1.01
CA ALA A 13 -4.21 -4.67 -2.19
C ALA A 13 -5.07 -3.43 -2.42
N ILE A 14 -4.40 -2.30 -2.63
CA ILE A 14 -5.00 -1.01 -2.96
C ILE A 14 -4.71 -0.71 -4.41
N HIS A 15 -5.77 -0.32 -5.13
CA HIS A 15 -5.63 0.16 -6.48
C HIS A 15 -5.45 1.68 -6.48
N THR A 16 -4.44 2.15 -7.21
CA THR A 16 -3.98 3.52 -7.29
C THR A 16 -3.75 3.90 -8.75
N TYR A 17 -3.66 5.20 -9.02
CA TYR A 17 -3.27 5.64 -10.36
C TYR A 17 -1.82 5.24 -10.66
N SER A 18 -1.62 4.58 -11.79
CA SER A 18 -0.29 4.20 -12.30
C SER A 18 0.65 5.41 -12.34
N GLY A 19 1.86 5.25 -11.82
CA GLY A 19 2.85 6.33 -11.71
C GLY A 19 2.91 6.99 -10.33
N TYR A 20 1.89 6.81 -9.49
CA TYR A 20 1.81 7.43 -8.17
C TYR A 20 1.94 6.46 -7.00
N GLU A 21 2.24 5.18 -7.24
CA GLU A 21 2.31 4.13 -6.22
C GLU A 21 3.30 4.50 -5.10
N ASN A 22 4.49 4.97 -5.48
CA ASN A 22 5.51 5.45 -4.53
C ASN A 22 5.06 6.69 -3.76
N ALA A 23 4.25 7.56 -4.37
CA ALA A 23 3.71 8.73 -3.69
C ALA A 23 2.59 8.33 -2.71
N VAL A 24 1.72 7.39 -3.10
CA VAL A 24 0.66 6.85 -2.24
C VAL A 24 1.26 6.13 -1.04
N ALA A 25 2.28 5.29 -1.25
CA ALA A 25 2.96 4.62 -0.15
C ALA A 25 3.57 5.60 0.86
N ARG A 26 4.22 6.67 0.39
CA ARG A 26 4.74 7.74 1.26
C ARG A 26 3.63 8.49 2.00
N ASN A 27 2.56 8.85 1.30
CA ASN A 27 1.42 9.56 1.90
C ASN A 27 0.70 8.71 2.94
N LEU A 28 0.57 7.40 2.69
CA LEU A 28 0.03 6.45 3.66
C LEU A 28 0.90 6.44 4.91
N LYS A 29 2.22 6.26 4.78
CA LYS A 29 3.15 6.27 5.92
C LYS A 29 3.05 7.57 6.74
N GLN A 30 3.08 8.73 6.08
CA GLN A 30 2.90 10.01 6.78
C GLN A 30 1.56 10.13 7.49
N ARG A 31 0.47 9.63 6.89
CA ARG A 31 -0.87 9.66 7.52
C ARG A 31 -0.95 8.71 8.71
N ILE A 32 -0.34 7.53 8.60
CA ILE A 32 -0.25 6.55 9.68
C ILE A 32 0.47 7.18 10.87
N GLU A 33 1.62 7.81 10.66
CA GLU A 33 2.37 8.53 11.69
C GLU A 33 1.56 9.70 12.26
N SER A 34 0.94 10.52 11.41
CA SER A 34 0.19 11.72 11.84
C SER A 34 -1.08 11.40 12.64
N LEU A 35 -1.74 10.30 12.32
CA LEU A 35 -2.99 9.86 12.98
C LEU A 35 -2.75 8.83 14.08
N GLY A 36 -1.49 8.40 14.28
CA GLY A 36 -1.12 7.39 15.27
C GLY A 36 -1.68 6.00 14.97
N MET A 37 -1.79 5.63 13.70
CA MET A 37 -2.40 4.38 13.23
C MET A 37 -1.37 3.24 13.07
N GLU A 38 -0.19 3.37 13.66
CA GLU A 38 0.90 2.39 13.60
C GLU A 38 0.54 1.06 14.30
N ASP A 39 -0.47 1.10 15.18
CA ASP A 39 -1.06 -0.06 15.83
C ASP A 39 -1.97 -0.89 14.91
N LYS A 40 -2.47 -0.28 13.82
CA LYS A 40 -3.39 -0.88 12.86
C LYS A 40 -2.76 -1.14 11.52
N ILE A 41 -1.92 -0.23 11.01
CA ILE A 41 -1.23 -0.37 9.72
C ILE A 41 0.26 -0.58 9.99
N PHE A 42 0.73 -1.78 9.67
CA PHE A 42 2.07 -2.22 10.01
C PHE A 42 3.07 -2.02 8.88
N ASP A 43 2.65 -2.24 7.64
CA ASP A 43 3.55 -2.11 6.50
C ASP A 43 2.83 -1.69 5.22
N VAL A 44 3.57 -1.02 4.34
CA VAL A 44 3.10 -0.56 3.04
C VAL A 44 4.19 -0.82 2.01
N ILE A 45 3.92 -1.73 1.10
CA ILE A 45 4.85 -2.22 0.08
C ILE A 45 4.30 -1.90 -1.31
N VAL A 46 5.15 -1.31 -2.14
CA VAL A 46 4.88 -1.20 -3.57
C VAL A 46 5.50 -2.42 -4.28
N PRO A 47 4.74 -3.18 -5.08
CA PRO A 47 5.25 -4.31 -5.84
C PRO A 47 6.14 -3.83 -7.00
N THR A 48 7.38 -3.46 -6.67
CA THR A 48 8.45 -3.15 -7.62
C THR A 48 9.54 -4.22 -7.54
N GLU A 49 10.14 -4.53 -8.69
CA GLU A 49 11.26 -5.44 -8.82
C GLU A 49 12.49 -4.65 -9.22
N LYS A 50 13.59 -4.83 -8.48
CA LYS A 50 14.86 -4.18 -8.80
C LYS A 50 15.51 -4.92 -9.97
N LYS A 51 15.59 -4.29 -11.13
CA LYS A 51 16.32 -4.81 -12.29
C LYS A 51 17.63 -4.06 -12.46
N ILE A 52 18.71 -4.81 -12.65
CA ILE A 52 20.02 -4.25 -12.97
C ILE A 52 20.09 -4.13 -14.50
N LYS A 53 20.04 -2.91 -15.03
CA LYS A 53 20.32 -2.66 -16.45
C LYS A 53 21.73 -2.13 -16.63
N ILE A 54 22.39 -2.59 -17.68
CA ILE A 54 23.69 -2.04 -18.09
C ILE A 54 23.42 -0.92 -19.09
N LYS A 55 23.61 0.33 -18.67
CA LYS A 55 23.60 1.50 -19.56
C LYS A 55 25.01 2.06 -19.63
N ALA A 56 25.56 2.19 -20.84
CA ALA A 56 26.90 2.75 -21.09
C ALA A 56 28.02 2.12 -20.25
N GLY A 57 27.99 0.79 -20.06
CA GLY A 57 29.01 0.05 -19.29
C GLY A 57 28.90 0.17 -17.77
N LYS A 58 27.98 0.99 -17.24
CA LYS A 58 27.69 1.07 -15.79
C LYS A 58 26.43 0.28 -15.46
N ARG A 59 26.47 -0.45 -14.34
CA ARG A 59 25.30 -1.10 -13.75
C ARG A 59 24.43 -0.01 -13.13
N VAL A 60 23.22 0.16 -13.64
CA VAL A 60 22.20 1.05 -13.10
C VAL A 60 21.09 0.18 -12.52
N GLU A 61 20.79 0.38 -11.25
CA GLU A 61 19.61 -0.20 -10.63
C GLU A 61 18.39 0.61 -11.08
N GLU A 62 17.46 -0.04 -11.77
CA GLU A 62 16.20 0.54 -12.20
C GLU A 62 15.07 -0.26 -11.55
N GLU A 63 14.15 0.44 -10.89
CA GLU A 63 12.96 -0.19 -10.30
C GLU A 63 11.92 -0.40 -11.39
N ASP A 64 11.65 -1.65 -11.73
CA ASP A 64 10.62 -2.04 -12.68
C ASP A 64 9.33 -2.39 -11.93
N LYS A 65 8.19 -1.87 -12.36
CA LYS A 65 6.92 -2.09 -11.65
C LYS A 65 6.28 -3.38 -12.15
N VAL A 66 6.22 -4.40 -11.30
CA VAL A 66 5.63 -5.71 -11.67
C VAL A 66 4.11 -5.59 -11.79
N TYR A 67 3.49 -4.80 -10.91
CA TYR A 67 2.06 -4.51 -10.94
C TYR A 67 1.82 -2.99 -10.87
N PRO A 68 1.82 -2.29 -12.01
CA PRO A 68 1.57 -0.85 -12.03
C PRO A 68 0.16 -0.54 -11.50
N GLY A 69 0.06 0.47 -10.65
CA GLY A 69 -1.19 0.86 -10.00
C GLY A 69 -1.58 0.06 -8.75
N TYR A 70 -0.77 -0.89 -8.28
CA TYR A 70 -1.06 -1.63 -7.04
C TYR A 70 -0.13 -1.24 -5.90
N VAL A 71 -0.67 -1.18 -4.69
CA VAL A 71 0.08 -1.04 -3.44
C VAL A 71 -0.44 -2.08 -2.46
N LEU A 72 0.45 -2.84 -1.85
CA LEU A 72 0.12 -3.82 -0.82
C LEU A 72 0.25 -3.16 0.54
N VAL A 73 -0.76 -3.33 1.39
CA VAL A 73 -0.80 -2.78 2.73
C VAL A 73 -1.13 -3.89 3.72
N ASP A 74 -0.28 -4.00 4.72
CA ASP A 74 -0.46 -4.92 5.83
C ASP A 74 -1.12 -4.17 6.98
N MET A 75 -2.39 -4.50 7.24
CA MET A 75 -3.18 -3.80 8.22
C MET A 75 -4.28 -4.65 8.85
N VAL A 76 -4.75 -4.22 10.01
CA VAL A 76 -6.05 -4.59 10.56
C VAL A 76 -7.10 -3.72 9.89
N VAL A 77 -8.14 -4.32 9.30
CA VAL A 77 -9.26 -3.55 8.74
C VAL A 77 -10.26 -3.24 9.83
N ASP A 78 -10.41 -1.95 10.08
CA ASP A 78 -11.47 -1.31 10.87
C ASP A 78 -11.96 -0.05 10.15
N ASP A 79 -13.00 0.59 10.67
CA ASP A 79 -13.60 1.77 10.03
C ASP A 79 -12.61 2.94 9.89
N ASP A 80 -11.74 3.14 10.90
CA ASP A 80 -10.75 4.22 10.91
C ASP A 80 -9.66 4.01 9.86
N SER A 81 -9.03 2.84 9.85
CA SER A 81 -7.94 2.51 8.94
C SER A 81 -8.44 2.41 7.50
N TRP A 82 -9.66 1.89 7.31
CA TRP A 82 -10.37 1.95 6.04
C TRP A 82 -10.54 3.39 5.56
N TYR A 83 -10.98 4.29 6.44
CA TYR A 83 -11.15 5.70 6.14
C TYR A 83 -9.81 6.38 5.78
N VAL A 84 -8.73 6.10 6.52
CA VAL A 84 -7.39 6.67 6.25
C VAL A 84 -6.91 6.30 4.85
N VAL A 85 -7.05 5.03 4.48
CA VAL A 85 -6.65 4.56 3.16
C VAL A 85 -7.51 5.18 2.06
N ARG A 86 -8.84 5.18 2.21
CA ARG A 86 -9.78 5.80 1.26
C ARG A 86 -9.56 7.30 1.09
N ASN A 87 -9.19 8.01 2.16
CA ASN A 87 -8.98 9.45 2.16
C ASN A 87 -7.54 9.84 1.73
N THR A 88 -6.70 8.85 1.40
CA THR A 88 -5.36 9.12 0.86
C THR A 88 -5.46 9.55 -0.61
N PRO A 89 -4.86 10.67 -1.00
CA PRO A 89 -4.91 11.15 -2.37
C PRO A 89 -4.40 10.08 -3.35
N ARG A 90 -5.04 9.98 -4.53
CA ARG A 90 -4.65 9.10 -5.64
C ARG A 90 -4.93 7.61 -5.41
N VAL A 91 -5.55 7.25 -4.29
CA VAL A 91 -6.18 5.94 -4.08
C VAL A 91 -7.50 5.91 -4.85
N THR A 92 -7.69 4.89 -5.69
CA THR A 92 -8.95 4.69 -6.44
C THR A 92 -9.92 3.80 -5.67
N GLY A 93 -9.40 2.84 -4.89
CA GLY A 93 -10.20 1.98 -4.05
C GLY A 93 -9.41 0.76 -3.57
N PHE A 94 -10.02 -0.01 -2.68
CA PHE A 94 -9.52 -1.33 -2.28
C PHE A 94 -9.89 -2.38 -3.33
N VAL A 95 -8.95 -3.27 -3.60
CA VAL A 95 -9.18 -4.47 -4.41
C VAL A 95 -9.96 -5.45 -3.55
N GLY A 96 -11.27 -5.58 -3.82
CA GLY A 96 -12.20 -6.37 -3.01
C GLY A 96 -13.52 -5.67 -2.67
N SER A 97 -13.64 -4.35 -2.90
CA SER A 97 -14.93 -3.66 -2.87
C SER A 97 -15.62 -3.72 -4.25
N GLY A 98 -16.15 -4.88 -4.58
CA GLY A 98 -17.02 -5.12 -5.74
C GLY A 98 -17.22 -6.63 -5.84
N VAL A 99 -18.36 -7.20 -5.48
CA VAL A 99 -19.77 -6.79 -5.66
C VAL A 99 -20.64 -7.18 -4.46
#